data_AF-A0A401ZQL8-F1
#
_entry.id   AF-A0A401ZQL8-F1
#
_cell.length_a   1.000
_cell.length_b   1.000
_cell.length_c   1.000
_cell.angle_alpha   90.00
_cell.angle_beta   90.00
_cell.angle_gamma   90.00
#
_symmetry.space_group_name_H-M   'P 1'
#
loop_
_entity.id
_entity.type
_entity.pdbx_description
1 polymer ?
#
loop_
_entity_poly.entity_id
_entity_poly.type
_entity_poly.pdbx_seq_one_letter_code
_entity_poly.pdbx_strand_id
1 'polypeptide(L)'
;MTTILQNLTPSKVALAYDANHIAERTLFSRLPQAELHDEPGLLWYATGSDADSFNGVLQTQLEPDRLSPAIGRVCAYFQQRRLPFLWFVGPSSRPDNVGLVLKPIFGSIVNP
;
A
#
# COMPACT_ATOMS: atom_id res chain seq x y z
N MET A 1 -11.35 -1.28 -22.64
CA MET A 1 -12.72 -1.55 -22.14
C MET A 1 -12.58 -2.13 -20.75
N THR A 2 -13.04 -1.44 -19.72
CA THR A 2 -13.01 -1.97 -18.35
C THR A 2 -14.25 -2.82 -18.14
N THR A 3 -14.08 -4.11 -17.95
CA THR A 3 -15.18 -5.04 -17.68
C THR A 3 -15.73 -4.79 -16.29
N ILE A 4 -17.04 -4.51 -16.18
CA ILE A 4 -17.72 -4.41 -14.88
C ILE A 4 -17.89 -5.82 -14.30
N LEU A 5 -17.45 -6.02 -13.06
CA LEU A 5 -17.55 -7.29 -12.35
C LEU A 5 -19.02 -7.72 -12.22
N GLN A 6 -19.37 -8.89 -12.78
CA GLN A 6 -20.72 -9.47 -12.68
C GLN A 6 -20.86 -10.44 -11.51
N ASN A 7 -19.75 -11.10 -11.12
CA ASN A 7 -19.73 -12.04 -10.01
C ASN A 7 -19.45 -11.27 -8.70
N LEU A 8 -20.50 -11.09 -7.90
CA LEU A 8 -20.45 -10.33 -6.64
C LEU A 8 -20.18 -11.18 -5.40
N THR A 9 -19.52 -12.33 -5.54
CA THR A 9 -19.03 -13.07 -4.37
C THR A 9 -18.06 -12.20 -3.55
N PRO A 10 -18.05 -12.30 -2.21
CA PRO A 10 -17.23 -11.41 -1.37
C PRO A 10 -15.75 -11.38 -1.76
N SER A 11 -15.17 -12.54 -2.08
CA SER A 11 -13.77 -12.64 -2.52
C SER A 11 -13.51 -11.96 -3.86
N LYS A 12 -14.45 -12.04 -4.82
CA LYS A 12 -14.33 -11.35 -6.12
C LYS A 12 -14.49 -9.85 -5.98
N VAL A 13 -15.41 -9.39 -5.14
CA VAL A 13 -15.58 -7.96 -4.84
C VAL A 13 -14.34 -7.41 -4.14
N ALA A 14 -13.78 -8.11 -3.15
CA ALA A 14 -12.55 -7.72 -2.47
C ALA A 14 -11.37 -7.55 -3.45
N LEU A 15 -11.15 -8.55 -4.31
CA LEU A 15 -10.08 -8.50 -5.32
C LEU A 15 -10.30 -7.37 -6.34
N ALA A 16 -11.54 -7.17 -6.79
CA ALA A 16 -11.85 -6.10 -7.74
C ALA A 16 -11.70 -4.70 -7.13
N TYR A 17 -12.05 -4.55 -5.85
CA TYR A 17 -11.85 -3.30 -5.12
C TYR A 17 -10.35 -2.95 -5.05
N ASP A 18 -9.52 -3.91 -4.60
CA ASP A 18 -8.08 -3.70 -4.49
C ASP A 18 -7.44 -3.45 -5.84
N ALA A 19 -7.84 -4.19 -6.88
CA ALA A 19 -7.36 -3.98 -8.24
C ALA A 19 -7.73 -2.59 -8.79
N ASN A 20 -8.95 -2.11 -8.53
CA ASN A 20 -9.37 -0.76 -8.93
C ASN A 20 -8.57 0.32 -8.20
N HIS A 21 -8.35 0.14 -6.89
CA HIS A 21 -7.53 1.05 -6.09
C HIS A 21 -6.08 1.11 -6.59
N ILE A 22 -5.47 -0.06 -6.84
CA ILE A 22 -4.12 -0.15 -7.40
C ILE A 22 -4.05 0.52 -8.77
N ALA A 23 -5.02 0.25 -9.66
CA ALA A 23 -5.05 0.82 -10.99
C ALA A 23 -5.19 2.36 -10.97
N GLU A 24 -6.01 2.91 -10.08
CA GLU A 24 -6.11 4.36 -9.87
C GLU A 24 -4.78 4.93 -9.39
N ARG A 25 -4.21 4.37 -8.33
CA ARG A 25 -3.04 4.95 -7.66
C ARG A 25 -1.74 4.79 -8.45
N THR A 26 -1.59 3.74 -9.24
CA THR A 26 -0.45 3.56 -10.16
C THR A 26 -0.42 4.60 -11.28
N LEU A 27 -1.48 5.39 -11.49
CA LEU A 27 -1.40 6.57 -12.35
C LEU A 27 -0.40 7.61 -11.81
N PHE A 28 -0.29 7.75 -10.48
CA PHE A 28 0.66 8.66 -9.86
C PHE A 28 2.11 8.22 -10.03
N SER A 29 2.35 6.92 -10.20
CA SER A 29 3.70 6.42 -10.48
C SER A 29 4.21 6.78 -11.88
N ARG A 30 3.40 7.46 -12.70
CA ARG A 30 3.79 8.00 -14.01
C ARG A 30 4.21 9.46 -13.96
N LEU A 31 4.08 10.11 -12.80
CA LEU A 31 4.56 11.48 -12.61
C LEU A 31 6.09 11.51 -12.75
N PRO A 32 6.66 12.64 -13.20
CA PRO A 32 8.11 12.82 -13.19
C PRO A 32 8.68 12.50 -11.81
N GLN A 33 9.77 11.74 -11.77
CA GLN A 33 10.48 11.34 -10.54
C GLN A 33 9.73 10.37 -9.63
N ALA A 34 8.56 9.88 -10.03
CA ALA A 34 7.87 8.85 -9.26
C ALA A 34 8.57 7.49 -9.39
N GLU A 35 8.66 6.80 -8.26
CA GLU A 35 9.20 5.45 -8.14
C GLU A 35 8.04 4.48 -7.87
N LEU A 36 7.95 3.41 -8.67
CA LEU A 36 7.08 2.27 -8.40
C LEU A 36 7.95 1.10 -7.96
N HIS A 37 7.62 0.52 -6.81
CA HIS A 37 8.28 -0.64 -6.23
C HIS A 37 7.29 -1.81 -6.27
N ASP A 38 7.48 -2.69 -7.25
CA ASP A 38 6.68 -3.90 -7.46
C ASP A 38 7.48 -5.13 -7.01
N GLU A 39 7.21 -5.57 -5.78
CA GLU A 39 7.86 -6.71 -5.14
C GLU A 39 6.85 -7.85 -4.95
N PRO A 40 7.28 -9.12 -4.85
CA PRO A 40 6.39 -10.24 -4.60
C PRO A 40 5.54 -10.03 -3.34
N GLY A 41 4.24 -9.76 -3.53
CA GLY A 41 3.29 -9.55 -2.43
C GLY A 41 3.34 -8.15 -1.79
N LEU A 42 4.09 -7.20 -2.34
CA LEU A 42 4.15 -5.84 -1.83
C LEU A 42 4.30 -4.85 -2.99
N LEU A 43 3.29 -4.00 -3.17
CA LEU A 43 3.29 -2.95 -4.20
C LEU A 43 3.19 -1.60 -3.53
N TRP A 44 4.12 -0.70 -3.82
CA TRP A 44 4.15 0.63 -3.22
C TRP A 44 4.83 1.64 -4.14
N TYR A 45 4.59 2.93 -3.89
CA TYR A 45 5.07 4.01 -4.75
C TYR A 45 5.45 5.24 -3.93
N ALA A 46 6.36 6.03 -4.48
CA ALA A 46 6.77 7.32 -3.93
C ALA A 46 6.87 8.33 -5.07
N THR A 47 6.29 9.52 -4.90
CA THR A 47 6.35 10.60 -5.90
C THR A 47 7.26 11.75 -5.46
N GLY A 48 7.66 11.78 -4.19
CA GLY A 48 8.39 12.91 -3.60
C GLY A 48 7.47 14.07 -3.18
N SER A 49 6.16 13.93 -3.29
CA SER A 49 5.19 14.94 -2.86
C SER A 49 5.05 14.98 -1.34
N ASP A 50 4.83 16.17 -0.78
CA ASP A 50 4.52 16.40 0.64
C ASP A 50 3.08 16.06 1.02
N ALA A 51 2.29 15.50 0.10
CA ALA A 51 0.94 15.01 0.39
C ALA A 51 0.95 13.47 0.47
N ASP A 52 0.49 12.93 1.60
CA ASP A 52 0.47 11.49 1.91
C ASP A 52 -0.30 10.67 0.86
N SER A 53 -1.32 11.24 0.21
CA SER A 53 -2.08 10.59 -0.86
C SER A 53 -1.23 10.25 -2.09
N PHE A 54 -0.06 10.86 -2.24
CA PHE A 54 0.84 10.64 -3.37
C PHE A 54 2.05 9.75 -3.04
N ASN A 55 2.11 9.17 -1.83
CA ASN A 55 3.10 8.16 -1.48
C ASN A 55 2.44 7.05 -0.66
N GLY A 56 2.73 5.79 -0.95
CA GLY A 56 2.22 4.74 -0.06
C GLY A 56 2.27 3.34 -0.58
N VAL A 57 1.83 2.45 0.29
CA VAL A 57 1.66 1.02 -0.01
C VAL A 57 0.25 0.78 -0.53
N LEU A 58 0.16 0.09 -1.67
CA LEU A 58 -1.08 -0.22 -2.39
C LEU A 58 -1.53 -1.66 -2.19
N GLN A 59 -0.58 -2.58 -1.99
CA GLN A 59 -0.85 -4.00 -1.80
C GLN A 59 0.04 -4.57 -0.72
N THR A 60 -0.53 -5.40 0.15
CA THR A 60 0.20 -6.23 1.11
C THR A 60 -0.38 -7.62 1.09
N GLN A 61 0.35 -8.56 0.51
CA GLN A 61 0.05 -9.98 0.43
C GLN A 61 1.33 -10.75 0.76
N LEU A 62 1.72 -10.67 2.03
CA LEU A 62 2.96 -11.24 2.53
C LEU A 62 2.66 -12.40 3.50
N GLU A 63 3.61 -13.32 3.61
CA GLU A 63 3.61 -14.28 4.70
C GLU A 63 3.83 -13.57 6.05
N PRO A 64 3.27 -14.08 7.16
CA PRO A 64 3.35 -13.41 8.46
C PRO A 64 4.78 -13.11 8.94
N ASP A 65 5.74 -13.98 8.63
CA ASP A 65 7.16 -13.83 8.96
C ASP A 65 7.85 -12.72 8.15
N ARG A 66 7.34 -12.40 6.96
CA ARG A 66 7.86 -11.36 6.06
C ARG A 66 7.24 -9.99 6.29
N LEU A 67 6.07 -9.92 6.95
CA LEU A 67 5.33 -8.67 7.13
C LEU A 67 6.11 -7.62 7.91
N SER A 68 6.59 -7.96 9.12
CA SER A 68 7.25 -6.98 9.99
C SER A 68 8.55 -6.43 9.39
N PRO A 69 9.45 -7.27 8.80
CA PRO A 69 10.60 -6.77 8.07
C PRO A 69 10.24 -5.84 6.91
N ALA A 70 9.20 -6.17 6.13
CA ALA A 70 8.75 -5.34 5.02
C ALA A 70 8.26 -3.96 5.49
N ILE A 71 7.45 -3.91 6.55
CA ILE A 71 6.98 -2.65 7.14
C ILE A 71 8.16 -1.77 7.56
N GLY A 72 9.15 -2.35 8.25
CA GLY A 72 10.34 -1.63 8.69
C GLY A 72 11.12 -1.00 7.53
N ARG A 73 11.33 -1.74 6.44
CA ARG A 73 12.02 -1.23 5.24
C ARG A 73 11.27 -0.07 4.58
N VAL A 74 9.96 -0.20 4.39
CA VAL A 74 9.15 0.84 3.74
C VAL A 74 9.08 2.09 4.62
N CYS A 75 8.90 1.94 5.94
CA CYS A 75 8.91 3.07 6.87
C CYS A 75 10.27 3.79 6.84
N ALA A 76 11.37 3.06 6.88
CA ALA A 76 12.72 3.64 6.81
C ALA A 76 12.93 4.42 5.50
N TYR A 77 12.44 3.91 4.36
CA TYR A 77 12.53 4.60 3.07
C TYR A 77 11.87 5.99 3.11
N PHE A 78 10.65 6.08 3.65
CA PHE A 78 9.91 7.34 3.73
C PHE A 78 10.44 8.27 4.81
N GLN A 79 10.85 7.73 5.97
CA GLN A 79 11.48 8.50 7.04
C GLN A 79 12.79 9.16 6.60
N GLN A 80 13.66 8.41 5.91
CA GLN A 80 14.93 8.94 5.40
C GLN A 80 14.72 10.11 4.43
N ARG A 81 13.64 10.09 3.65
CA ARG A 81 13.27 11.13 2.68
C ARG A 81 12.37 12.22 3.26
N ARG A 82 11.94 12.08 4.52
CA ARG A 82 10.95 12.96 5.19
C ARG A 82 9.66 13.10 4.39
N LEU A 83 9.23 12.02 3.72
CA LEU A 83 8.01 12.02 2.93
C LEU A 83 6.86 11.45 3.75
N PRO A 84 5.70 12.13 3.78
CA PRO A 84 4.49 11.55 4.34
C PRO A 84 3.97 10.47 3.40
N PHE A 85 3.40 9.40 3.97
CA PHE A 85 2.87 8.29 3.20
C PHE A 85 1.73 7.62 3.96
N LEU A 86 0.89 6.90 3.21
CA LEU A 86 -0.14 6.03 3.76
C LEU A 86 0.18 4.55 3.52
N TRP A 87 -0.37 3.69 4.36
CA TRP A 87 -0.41 2.25 4.12
C TRP A 87 -1.85 1.83 3.91
N PHE A 88 -2.22 1.53 2.67
CA PHE A 88 -3.56 1.05 2.36
C PHE A 88 -3.70 -0.42 2.79
N VAL A 89 -4.72 -0.72 3.60
CA VAL A 89 -5.08 -2.08 4.01
C VAL A 89 -6.39 -2.45 3.32
N GLY A 90 -6.27 -3.03 2.13
CA GLY A 90 -7.41 -3.47 1.33
C GLY A 90 -8.06 -4.76 1.83
N PRO A 91 -9.33 -5.03 1.45
CA PRO A 91 -10.06 -6.25 1.79
C PRO A 91 -9.39 -7.58 1.36
N SER A 92 -8.46 -7.58 0.40
CA SER A 92 -7.69 -8.77 0.04
C SER A 92 -6.29 -8.83 0.67
N SER A 93 -5.95 -7.87 1.55
CA SER A 93 -4.64 -7.83 2.20
C SER A 93 -4.40 -9.07 3.05
N ARG A 94 -3.17 -9.58 3.00
CA ARG A 94 -2.71 -10.69 3.82
C ARG A 94 -1.38 -10.34 4.52
N PRO A 95 -1.22 -10.73 5.79
CA PRO A 95 -2.21 -11.41 6.64
C PRO A 95 -3.38 -10.50 7.08
N ASP A 96 -4.49 -11.09 7.53
CA ASP A 96 -5.75 -10.37 7.82
C ASP A 96 -5.60 -9.38 8.98
N ASN A 97 -4.55 -9.55 9.77
CA ASN A 97 -4.19 -8.70 10.89
C ASN A 97 -3.16 -7.61 10.54
N VAL A 98 -2.84 -7.36 9.26
CA VAL A 98 -1.90 -6.28 8.84
C VAL A 98 -2.21 -4.97 9.55
N GLY A 99 -3.48 -4.56 9.59
CA GLY A 99 -3.89 -3.33 10.27
C GLY A 99 -3.56 -3.30 11.78
N LEU A 100 -3.60 -4.45 12.47
CA LEU A 100 -3.22 -4.54 13.88
C LEU A 100 -1.69 -4.41 14.06
N VAL A 101 -0.91 -4.97 13.14
CA VAL A 101 0.55 -4.85 13.14
C VAL A 101 0.99 -3.41 12.87
N LEU A 102 0.28 -2.69 11.99
CA LEU A 102 0.61 -1.30 11.60
C LEU A 102 0.25 -0.25 12.66
N LYS A 103 -0.83 -0.43 13.41
CA LYS A 103 -1.34 0.54 14.40
C LYS A 103 -0.27 1.14 15.33
N PRO A 104 0.55 0.34 16.05
CA PRO A 104 1.54 0.91 16.97
C PRO A 104 2.65 1.70 16.24
N ILE A 105 3.00 1.29 15.02
CA ILE A 105 4.10 1.89 14.24
C ILE A 105 3.70 3.28 13.75
N PHE A 106 2.55 3.41 13.10
CA PHE A 106 2.06 4.72 12.66
C PHE A 106 1.69 5.64 13.83
N GLY A 107 1.20 5.08 14.95
CA GLY A 107 0.97 5.85 16.18
C GLY A 107 2.24 6.51 16.73
N SER A 108 3.40 5.84 16.63
CA SER A 108 4.70 6.39 17.03
C SER A 108 5.33 7.36 16.02
N ILE A 109 4.91 7.33 14.75
CA ILE A 109 5.42 8.23 13.70
C ILE A 109 4.71 9.59 13.72
N VAL A 110 3.43 9.61 14.12
CA VAL A 110 2.59 10.83 14.14
C VAL A 110 2.73 11.62 15.47
N ASN A 111 3.20 10.97 16.55
CA ASN A 111 3.48 11.61 17.84
C ASN A 111 4.93 11.33 18.29
N PRO A 112 5.93 12.08 17.78
CA PRO A 112 7.30 12.03 18.28
C PRO A 112 7.45 12.61 19.71
#